data_AF-A0A511DKT8-F1
#
_entry.id   AF-A0A511DKT8-F1
#
_cell.length_a   1.000
_cell.length_b   1.000
_cell.length_c   1.000
_cell.angle_alpha   90.00
_cell.angle_beta   90.00
_cell.angle_gamma   90.00
#
_symmetry.space_group_name_H-M   'P 1'
#
loop_
_entity.id
_entity.type
_entity.pdbx_description
1 polymer ?
#
loop_
_entity_poly.entity_id
_entity_poly.type
_entity_poly.pdbx_seq_one_letter_code
_entity_poly.pdbx_strand_id
1 'polypeptide(L)'
;MQVLDAVVTVLLFVVLLAWVWMSLAVGTSAVMLSDSGTPGVAWLGVALAVVGVPATVIAAYVTAVVLALRTDGVTFHLPLLALVVGTLAAVVVYALGLGIVVVNVRVFGTDEERRRRTVPTEPTGPTASPPTFTYTASHRIDDGSLHLEVGVEQHTGRRYLRTPMPQRDGEYREYFGIDIAMYTTFGAEPDAARRFAAQCRAGQHADRWLPPAGFPGLTPIPRDGTRLARKLVTVLTDRPTTADGAPVGGLPPGTPFVRIVDDAVDERGDVGVRLPGTTGEVVRIAAHHLGRG
;
A
#
# COMPACT_ATOMS: atom_id res chain seq x y z
N MET A 1 -12.87 35.45 42.04
CA MET A 1 -12.56 35.40 40.60
C MET A 1 -11.26 34.62 40.35
N GLN A 2 -10.15 34.94 41.02
CA GLN A 2 -8.85 34.26 40.83
C GLN A 2 -8.87 32.71 40.89
N VAL A 3 -9.62 32.11 41.83
CA VAL A 3 -9.70 30.64 41.94
C VAL A 3 -10.44 30.01 40.75
N LEU A 4 -11.50 30.65 40.26
CA LEU A 4 -12.26 30.18 39.10
C LEU A 4 -11.40 30.24 37.84
N ASP A 5 -10.69 31.34 37.63
CA ASP A 5 -9.81 31.53 36.46
C ASP A 5 -8.66 30.51 36.45
N ALA A 6 -8.11 30.20 37.62
CA ALA A 6 -7.08 29.16 37.77
C ALA A 6 -7.63 27.77 37.41
N VAL A 7 -8.81 27.41 37.92
CA VAL A 7 -9.47 26.13 37.61
C VAL A 7 -9.77 26.03 36.11
N VAL A 8 -10.29 27.09 35.49
CA VAL A 8 -10.59 27.12 34.05
C VAL A 8 -9.31 26.99 33.21
N THR A 9 -8.23 27.65 33.63
CA THR A 9 -6.92 27.55 32.95
C THR A 9 -6.36 26.13 32.98
N VAL A 10 -6.42 25.47 34.15
CA VAL A 10 -6.00 24.07 34.29
C VAL A 10 -6.86 23.14 33.44
N LEU A 11 -8.17 23.34 33.41
CA LEU A 11 -9.09 22.55 32.57
C LEU A 11 -8.78 22.72 31.08
N LEU A 12 -8.57 23.96 30.61
CA LEU A 12 -8.20 24.22 29.21
C LEU A 12 -6.86 23.58 28.83
N PHE A 13 -5.90 23.56 29.76
CA PHE A 13 -4.64 22.86 29.58
C PHE A 13 -4.83 21.35 29.40
N VAL A 14 -5.67 20.73 30.24
CA VAL A 14 -6.00 19.30 30.11
C VAL A 14 -6.72 19.00 28.80
N VAL A 15 -7.65 19.87 28.37
CA VAL A 15 -8.37 19.72 27.10
C VAL A 15 -7.42 19.78 25.90
N LEU A 16 -6.48 20.73 25.89
CA LEU A 16 -5.49 20.85 24.83
C LEU A 16 -4.54 19.64 24.76
N LEU A 17 -4.17 19.06 25.91
CA LEU A 17 -3.44 17.79 25.94
C LEU A 17 -4.25 16.63 25.36
N ALA A 18 -5.55 16.56 25.65
CA ALA A 18 -6.44 15.55 25.08
C ALA A 18 -6.51 15.67 23.54
N TRP A 19 -6.49 16.88 22.99
CA TRP A 19 -6.41 17.11 21.54
C TRP A 19 -5.13 16.57 20.93
N VAL A 20 -3.98 16.77 21.58
CA VAL A 20 -2.70 16.20 21.13
C VAL A 20 -2.75 14.68 21.15
N TRP A 21 -3.25 14.09 22.23
CA TRP A 21 -3.38 12.63 22.33
C TRP A 21 -4.30 12.05 21.25
N MET A 22 -5.46 12.67 21.03
CA MET A 22 -6.42 12.26 20.01
C MET A 22 -5.82 12.37 18.60
N SER A 23 -5.09 13.45 18.31
CA SER A 23 -4.36 13.64 17.05
C SER A 23 -3.33 12.53 16.82
N LEU A 24 -2.55 12.18 17.85
CA LEU A 24 -1.57 11.09 17.77
C LEU A 24 -2.25 9.73 17.53
N ALA A 25 -3.31 9.40 18.28
CA ALA A 25 -4.03 8.13 18.15
C ALA A 25 -4.68 7.95 16.77
N VAL A 26 -5.28 9.02 16.24
CA VAL A 26 -5.85 9.02 14.88
C VAL A 26 -4.75 8.94 13.83
N GLY A 27 -3.64 9.67 14.04
CA GLY A 27 -2.49 9.66 13.15
C GLY A 27 -1.83 8.30 12.99
N THR A 28 -1.54 7.63 14.11
CA THR A 28 -0.94 6.29 14.10
C THR A 28 -1.85 5.28 13.44
N SER A 29 -3.16 5.34 13.72
CA SER A 29 -4.16 4.49 13.08
C SER A 29 -4.24 4.74 11.57
N ALA A 30 -4.16 6.00 11.13
CA ALA A 30 -4.16 6.36 9.72
C ALA A 30 -2.92 5.86 8.98
N VAL A 31 -1.73 5.93 9.60
CA VAL A 31 -0.49 5.38 9.02
C VAL A 31 -0.55 3.86 8.89
N MET A 32 -1.07 3.16 9.91
CA MET A 32 -1.27 1.71 9.87
C MET A 32 -2.26 1.28 8.79
N LEU A 33 -3.28 2.10 8.50
CA LEU A 33 -4.23 1.87 7.42
C LEU A 33 -3.69 2.29 6.04
N SER A 34 -2.66 3.17 5.98
CA SER A 34 -2.11 3.74 4.75
C SER A 34 -1.28 2.76 3.90
N ASP A 35 -0.98 1.57 4.43
CA ASP A 35 -0.38 0.47 3.65
C ASP A 35 -1.33 -0.07 2.56
N SER A 36 -2.57 0.42 2.51
CA SER A 36 -3.60 0.11 1.50
C SER A 36 -3.53 0.95 0.20
N GLY A 37 -2.53 1.82 0.03
CA GLY A 37 -2.24 2.42 -1.29
C GLY A 37 -3.07 3.65 -1.71
N THR A 38 -3.55 4.47 -0.77
CA THR A 38 -4.27 5.71 -1.10
C THR A 38 -3.35 6.86 -1.55
N PRO A 39 -3.74 7.68 -2.55
CA PRO A 39 -2.86 8.64 -3.23
C PRO A 39 -2.49 9.86 -2.36
N GLY A 40 -1.35 10.50 -2.68
CA GLY A 40 -0.63 11.49 -1.87
C GLY A 40 -1.35 12.76 -1.38
N VAL A 41 -2.62 12.97 -1.72
CA VAL A 41 -3.46 14.04 -1.13
C VAL A 41 -3.99 13.63 0.25
N ALA A 42 -4.17 12.32 0.51
CA ALA A 42 -4.49 11.81 1.85
C ALA A 42 -3.34 12.06 2.84
N TRP A 43 -2.08 12.01 2.37
CA TRP A 43 -0.91 12.31 3.19
C TRP A 43 -0.91 13.75 3.72
N LEU A 44 -1.36 14.72 2.93
CA LEU A 44 -1.46 16.12 3.37
C LEU A 44 -2.50 16.29 4.48
N GLY A 45 -3.66 15.62 4.37
CA GLY A 45 -4.69 15.63 5.40
C GLY A 45 -4.22 14.96 6.70
N VAL A 46 -3.52 13.83 6.60
CA VAL A 46 -2.91 13.14 7.75
C VAL A 46 -1.80 13.99 8.38
N ALA A 47 -0.89 14.55 7.59
CA ALA A 47 0.18 15.41 8.10
C ALA A 47 -0.38 16.65 8.82
N LEU A 48 -1.42 17.27 8.27
CA LEU A 48 -2.10 18.40 8.91
C LEU A 48 -2.77 18.00 10.23
N ALA A 49 -3.44 16.85 10.27
CA ALA A 49 -4.10 16.37 11.49
C ALA A 49 -3.09 15.95 12.58
N VAL A 50 -1.95 15.34 12.20
CA VAL A 50 -0.95 14.78 13.13
C VAL A 50 0.05 15.83 13.61
N VAL A 51 0.47 16.74 12.74
CA VAL A 51 1.49 17.76 13.06
C VAL A 51 0.85 19.11 13.34
N GLY A 52 -0.21 19.47 12.61
CA GLY A 52 -0.88 20.76 12.75
C GLY A 52 -1.56 20.94 14.11
N VAL A 53 -2.20 19.89 14.65
CA VAL A 53 -2.84 19.97 15.97
C VAL A 53 -1.79 20.19 17.08
N PRO A 54 -0.73 19.37 17.23
CA PRO A 54 0.33 19.64 18.21
C PRO A 54 1.00 21.00 18.03
N ALA A 55 1.32 21.41 16.80
CA ALA A 55 1.91 22.72 16.54
C ALA A 55 1.02 23.88 17.02
N THR A 56 -0.29 23.76 16.80
CA THR A 56 -1.29 24.75 17.24
C THR A 56 -1.39 24.79 18.77
N VAL A 57 -1.39 23.63 19.43
CA VAL A 57 -1.40 23.55 20.90
C VAL A 57 -0.12 24.15 21.51
N ILE A 58 1.04 23.85 20.94
CA ILE A 58 2.33 24.43 21.38
C ILE A 58 2.30 25.95 21.23
N ALA A 59 1.84 26.47 20.09
CA ALA A 59 1.72 27.91 19.87
C ALA A 59 0.77 28.59 20.88
N ALA A 60 -0.35 27.94 21.21
CA ALA A 60 -1.29 28.42 22.21
C ALA A 60 -0.65 28.47 23.60
N TYR A 61 0.10 27.45 24.01
CA TYR A 61 0.81 27.43 25.28
C TYR A 61 1.90 28.48 25.38
N VAL A 62 2.75 28.60 24.35
CA VAL A 62 3.80 29.63 24.32
C VAL A 62 3.17 31.02 24.42
N THR A 63 2.09 31.26 23.68
CA THR A 63 1.37 32.55 23.72
C THR A 63 0.78 32.82 25.09
N ALA A 64 0.14 31.82 25.71
CA ALA A 64 -0.43 31.95 27.06
C ALA A 64 0.65 32.25 28.11
N VAL A 65 1.81 31.58 28.03
CA VAL A 65 2.95 31.84 28.94
C VAL A 65 3.53 33.24 28.73
N VAL A 66 3.75 33.66 27.48
CA VAL A 66 4.26 35.01 27.17
C VAL A 66 3.30 36.10 27.65
N LEU A 67 1.99 35.90 27.47
CA LEU A 67 0.99 36.83 27.97
C LEU A 67 0.97 36.85 29.50
N ALA A 68 1.01 35.69 30.15
CA ALA A 68 1.02 35.60 31.61
C ALA A 68 2.24 36.30 32.23
N LEU A 69 3.40 36.23 31.58
CA LEU A 69 4.63 36.91 32.01
C LEU A 69 4.62 38.43 31.77
N ARG A 70 3.74 38.94 30.90
CA ARG A 70 3.65 40.36 30.52
C ARG A 70 2.48 41.10 31.17
N THR A 71 1.51 40.37 31.71
CA THR A 71 0.28 40.96 32.25
C THR A 71 0.30 40.96 33.77
N ASP A 72 0.26 42.15 34.37
CA ASP A 72 0.08 42.33 35.81
C ASP A 72 -1.36 42.78 36.14
N GLY A 73 -1.92 42.31 37.25
CA GLY A 73 -3.23 42.78 37.75
C GLY A 73 -4.46 42.24 36.98
N VAL A 74 -5.41 43.13 36.65
CA VAL A 74 -6.77 42.78 36.17
C VAL A 74 -6.80 42.15 34.76
N THR A 75 -5.67 42.18 34.04
CA THR A 75 -5.50 41.62 32.68
C THR A 75 -5.19 40.13 32.64
N PHE A 76 -5.27 39.42 33.77
CA PHE A 76 -5.02 37.97 33.90
C PHE A 76 -5.97 37.08 33.07
N HIS A 77 -6.99 37.65 32.41
CA HIS A 77 -7.88 36.95 31.49
C HIS A 77 -7.28 36.75 30.08
N LEU A 78 -6.19 37.44 29.72
CA LEU A 78 -5.55 37.33 28.40
C LEU A 78 -4.91 35.95 28.13
N PRO A 79 -4.21 35.31 29.09
CA PRO A 79 -3.77 33.92 28.93
C PRO A 79 -4.93 32.93 28.74
N LEU A 80 -6.05 33.14 29.44
CA LEU A 80 -7.23 32.31 29.32
C LEU A 80 -7.85 32.44 27.92
N LEU A 81 -7.93 33.67 27.39
CA LEU A 81 -8.38 33.93 26.02
C LEU A 81 -7.47 33.22 24.99
N ALA A 82 -6.14 33.23 25.20
CA ALA A 82 -5.21 32.53 24.32
C ALA A 82 -5.44 31.00 24.29
N LEU A 83 -5.75 30.38 25.43
CA LEU A 83 -6.07 28.95 25.50
C LEU A 83 -7.41 28.61 24.84
N VAL A 84 -8.43 29.47 24.99
CA VAL A 84 -9.72 29.31 24.30
C VAL A 84 -9.54 29.41 22.79
N VAL A 85 -8.83 30.44 22.32
CA VAL A 85 -8.52 30.62 20.89
C VAL A 85 -7.69 29.45 20.36
N GLY A 86 -6.70 28.97 21.13
CA GLY A 86 -5.91 27.78 20.79
C GLY A 86 -6.75 26.51 20.65
N THR A 87 -7.74 26.33 21.52
CA THR A 87 -8.66 25.18 21.45
C THR A 87 -9.53 25.24 20.20
N LEU A 88 -10.09 26.41 19.88
CA LEU A 88 -10.87 26.61 18.66
C LEU A 88 -10.01 26.38 17.40
N ALA A 89 -8.78 26.89 17.39
CA ALA A 89 -7.85 26.68 16.29
C ALA A 89 -7.51 25.19 16.10
N ALA A 90 -7.27 24.44 17.20
CA ALA A 90 -7.02 23.00 17.15
C ALA A 90 -8.22 22.23 16.56
N VAL A 91 -9.45 22.58 16.95
CA VAL A 91 -10.69 22.01 16.38
C VAL A 91 -10.77 22.27 14.87
N VAL A 92 -10.50 23.50 14.43
CA VAL A 92 -10.55 23.85 13.00
C VAL A 92 -9.50 23.10 12.19
N VAL A 93 -8.25 23.04 12.68
CA VAL A 93 -7.16 22.31 12.02
C VAL A 93 -7.49 20.82 11.92
N TYR A 94 -8.01 20.23 12.99
CA TYR A 94 -8.44 18.83 13.00
C TYR A 94 -9.58 18.58 12.02
N ALA A 95 -10.62 19.41 12.02
CA ALA A 95 -11.76 19.30 11.12
C ALA A 95 -11.35 19.47 9.65
N LEU A 96 -10.41 20.38 9.36
CA LEU A 96 -9.89 20.58 8.01
C LEU A 96 -9.10 19.36 7.54
N GLY A 97 -8.21 18.82 8.38
CA GLY A 97 -7.44 17.60 8.08
C GLY A 97 -8.35 16.41 7.81
N LEU A 98 -9.35 16.20 8.67
CA LEU A 98 -10.33 15.12 8.52
C LEU A 98 -11.23 15.33 7.30
N GLY A 99 -11.64 16.57 7.02
CA GLY A 99 -12.42 16.94 5.85
C GLY A 99 -11.68 16.64 4.54
N ILE A 100 -10.38 16.95 4.47
CA ILE A 100 -9.53 16.60 3.32
C ILE A 100 -9.49 15.09 3.12
N VAL A 101 -9.34 14.30 4.20
CA VAL A 101 -9.34 12.83 4.13
C VAL A 101 -10.69 12.30 3.64
N VAL A 102 -11.80 12.78 4.21
CA VAL A 102 -13.16 12.33 3.82
C VAL A 102 -13.49 12.70 2.37
N VAL A 103 -13.13 13.91 1.94
CA VAL A 103 -13.32 14.33 0.55
C VAL A 103 -12.44 13.51 -0.39
N ASN A 104 -11.20 13.20 -0.01
CA ASN A 104 -10.33 12.34 -0.79
C ASN A 104 -10.94 10.94 -0.96
N VAL A 105 -11.42 10.32 0.12
CA VAL A 105 -12.09 9.01 0.07
C VAL A 105 -13.36 9.07 -0.79
N ARG A 106 -14.15 10.15 -0.73
CA ARG A 106 -15.36 10.27 -1.57
C ARG A 106 -15.06 10.52 -3.04
N VAL A 107 -14.05 11.33 -3.35
CA VAL A 107 -13.71 11.71 -4.73
C VAL A 107 -12.93 10.60 -5.43
N PHE A 108 -12.07 9.87 -4.71
CA PHE A 108 -11.22 8.81 -5.27
C PHE A 108 -11.70 7.39 -4.95
N GLY A 109 -12.57 7.19 -3.95
CA GLY A 109 -13.16 5.89 -3.62
C GLY A 109 -14.43 5.54 -4.40
N THR A 110 -14.92 6.41 -5.29
CA THR A 110 -16.17 6.19 -6.05
C THR A 110 -16.01 5.50 -7.40
N ASP A 111 -14.79 5.13 -7.82
CA ASP A 111 -14.58 4.35 -9.06
C ASP A 111 -15.18 2.93 -8.97
N GLU A 112 -15.19 2.33 -7.77
CA GLU A 112 -15.87 1.05 -7.48
C GLU A 112 -17.40 1.14 -7.59
N GLU A 113 -17.98 2.22 -7.08
CA GLU A 113 -19.43 2.42 -7.00
C GLU A 113 -20.03 2.85 -8.35
N ARG A 114 -19.25 3.60 -9.15
CA ARG A 114 -19.61 3.92 -10.54
C ARG A 114 -19.61 2.67 -11.42
N ARG A 115 -18.67 1.72 -11.20
CA ARG A 115 -18.63 0.41 -11.84
C ARG A 115 -19.88 -0.42 -11.57
N ARG A 116 -20.38 -0.45 -10.32
CA ARG A 116 -21.63 -1.15 -9.97
C ARG A 116 -22.87 -0.57 -10.65
N ARG A 117 -22.87 0.73 -10.97
CA ARG A 117 -24.01 1.39 -11.61
C ARG A 117 -24.04 1.31 -13.14
N THR A 118 -22.91 1.04 -13.78
CA THR A 118 -22.80 0.97 -15.25
C THR A 118 -22.78 -0.44 -15.84
N VAL A 119 -22.88 -1.50 -15.03
CA VAL A 119 -23.14 -2.85 -15.57
C VAL A 119 -24.65 -2.98 -15.77
N PRO A 120 -25.15 -3.06 -17.02
CA PRO A 120 -26.54 -3.42 -17.25
C PRO A 120 -26.78 -4.82 -16.70
N THR A 121 -27.83 -4.97 -15.90
CA THR A 121 -28.32 -6.26 -15.44
C THR A 121 -28.81 -7.08 -16.64
N GLU A 122 -27.92 -7.85 -17.26
CA GLU A 122 -28.29 -8.97 -18.13
C GLU A 122 -28.35 -10.27 -17.31
N PRO A 123 -29.23 -11.21 -17.69
CA PRO A 123 -29.68 -12.26 -16.80
C PRO A 123 -28.58 -13.29 -16.48
N THR A 124 -28.61 -13.67 -15.21
CA THR A 124 -27.73 -14.56 -14.46
C THR A 124 -27.48 -15.90 -15.18
N GLY A 125 -26.31 -16.04 -15.79
CA GLY A 125 -25.61 -17.33 -15.88
C GLY A 125 -24.86 -17.61 -14.57
N PRO A 126 -24.49 -18.87 -14.25
CA PRO A 126 -23.90 -19.23 -12.97
C PRO A 126 -22.62 -18.41 -12.72
N THR A 127 -22.68 -17.53 -11.72
CA THR A 127 -21.60 -16.65 -11.31
C THR A 127 -20.41 -17.50 -10.86
N ALA A 128 -19.44 -17.69 -11.77
CA ALA A 128 -18.13 -18.19 -11.40
C ALA A 128 -17.58 -17.26 -10.31
N SER A 129 -17.15 -17.83 -9.18
CA SER A 129 -16.45 -17.07 -8.15
C SER A 129 -15.29 -16.31 -8.79
N PRO A 130 -14.97 -15.08 -8.33
CA PRO A 130 -13.82 -14.36 -8.87
C PRO A 130 -12.60 -15.29 -8.80
N PRO A 131 -11.76 -15.32 -9.86
CA PRO A 131 -10.58 -16.16 -9.86
C PRO A 131 -9.77 -15.85 -8.60
N THR A 132 -9.17 -16.86 -7.98
CA THR A 132 -8.27 -16.70 -6.83
C THR A 132 -6.97 -17.41 -7.14
N PHE A 133 -5.85 -16.95 -6.60
CA PHE A 133 -4.57 -17.62 -6.80
C PHE A 133 -4.63 -19.05 -6.27
N THR A 134 -4.50 -20.01 -7.19
CA THR A 134 -4.46 -21.44 -6.88
C THR A 134 -3.17 -22.04 -7.43
N TYR A 135 -2.53 -22.85 -6.60
CA TYR A 135 -1.20 -23.37 -6.88
C TYR A 135 -1.25 -24.90 -6.96
N THR A 136 -0.69 -25.45 -8.04
CA THR A 136 -0.56 -26.90 -8.23
C THR A 136 0.90 -27.28 -8.12
N ALA A 137 1.24 -28.05 -7.11
CA ALA A 137 2.59 -28.58 -6.93
C ALA A 137 2.85 -29.72 -7.92
N SER A 138 3.99 -29.68 -8.60
CA SER A 138 4.50 -30.74 -9.47
C SER A 138 5.63 -31.54 -8.81
N HIS A 139 6.46 -30.87 -8.01
CA HIS A 139 7.56 -31.49 -7.28
C HIS A 139 7.53 -31.08 -5.80
N ARG A 140 7.82 -32.05 -4.93
CA ARG A 140 8.10 -31.82 -3.51
C ARG A 140 9.56 -32.15 -3.25
N ILE A 141 10.25 -31.27 -2.53
CA ILE A 141 11.68 -31.39 -2.26
C ILE A 141 11.89 -31.19 -0.77
N ASP A 142 12.57 -32.14 -0.13
CA ASP A 142 12.89 -32.06 1.29
C ASP A 142 14.15 -31.22 1.52
N ASP A 143 14.10 -30.34 2.52
CA ASP A 143 15.21 -29.47 2.96
C ASP A 143 15.34 -29.59 4.48
N GLY A 144 15.89 -30.73 4.94
CA GLY A 144 15.92 -31.08 6.35
C GLY A 144 14.52 -31.35 6.90
N SER A 145 14.07 -30.54 7.86
CA SER A 145 12.69 -30.59 8.39
C SER A 145 11.70 -29.73 7.61
N LEU A 146 12.15 -29.05 6.55
CA LEU A 146 11.33 -28.15 5.74
C LEU A 146 10.96 -28.84 4.42
N HIS A 147 9.78 -28.52 3.89
CA HIS A 147 9.34 -29.01 2.59
C HIS A 147 9.17 -27.86 1.61
N LEU A 148 9.91 -27.93 0.50
CA LEU A 148 9.79 -27.03 -0.63
C LEU A 148 8.81 -27.62 -1.64
N GLU A 149 8.06 -26.76 -2.32
CA GLU A 149 7.23 -27.16 -3.45
C GLU A 149 7.61 -26.37 -4.69
N VAL A 150 7.68 -27.04 -5.83
CA VAL A 150 7.80 -26.41 -7.14
C VAL A 150 6.54 -26.76 -7.91
N GLY A 151 5.98 -25.79 -8.63
CA GLY A 151 4.70 -25.97 -9.27
C GLY A 151 4.32 -24.85 -10.21
N VAL A 152 3.03 -24.82 -10.56
CA VAL A 152 2.43 -23.84 -11.46
C VAL A 152 1.20 -23.20 -10.81
N GLU A 153 1.09 -21.89 -10.90
CA GLU A 153 -0.12 -21.12 -10.57
C GLU A 153 -1.13 -21.27 -11.71
N GLN A 154 -2.37 -21.65 -11.40
CA GLN A 154 -3.31 -22.13 -12.41
C GLN A 154 -3.87 -21.04 -13.33
N HIS A 155 -3.96 -19.79 -12.88
CA HIS A 155 -4.63 -18.73 -13.63
C HIS A 155 -3.69 -18.03 -14.61
N THR A 156 -2.45 -17.83 -14.19
CA THR A 156 -1.39 -17.13 -14.95
C THR A 156 -0.42 -18.10 -15.62
N GLY A 157 -0.47 -19.39 -15.26
CA GLY A 157 0.49 -20.39 -15.74
C GLY A 157 1.91 -20.17 -15.23
N ARG A 158 2.10 -19.26 -14.28
CA ARG A 158 3.41 -18.92 -13.75
C ARG A 158 3.96 -20.06 -12.91
N ARG A 159 5.24 -20.35 -13.12
CA ARG A 159 5.96 -21.33 -12.31
C ARG A 159 6.38 -20.70 -11.00
N TYR A 160 6.34 -21.49 -9.93
CA TYR A 160 6.72 -21.02 -8.60
C TYR A 160 7.62 -22.01 -7.88
N LEU A 161 8.38 -21.48 -6.91
CA LEU A 161 8.94 -22.22 -5.79
C LEU A 161 8.30 -21.69 -4.49
N ARG A 162 7.78 -22.59 -3.65
CA ARG A 162 7.24 -22.30 -2.32
C ARG A 162 8.23 -22.75 -1.27
N THR A 163 8.55 -21.88 -0.32
CA THR A 163 9.46 -22.21 0.78
C THR A 163 8.91 -21.66 2.11
N PRO A 164 9.05 -22.40 3.23
CA PRO A 164 8.69 -21.91 4.55
C PRO A 164 9.71 -20.87 5.04
N MET A 165 9.22 -19.84 5.75
CA MET A 165 10.05 -18.73 6.24
C MET A 165 10.44 -18.91 7.72
N PRO A 166 11.73 -18.71 8.07
CA PRO A 166 12.24 -18.98 9.43
C PRO A 166 11.79 -17.97 10.49
N GLN A 167 11.37 -16.75 10.11
CA GLN A 167 11.03 -15.67 11.06
C GLN A 167 9.58 -15.72 11.59
N ARG A 168 8.74 -16.65 11.13
CA ARG A 168 7.31 -16.74 11.50
C ARG A 168 6.91 -18.17 11.88
N ASP A 169 7.59 -18.71 12.88
CA ASP A 169 7.35 -20.04 13.49
C ASP A 169 7.30 -21.23 12.49
N GLY A 170 7.84 -21.06 11.28
CA GLY A 170 7.82 -22.09 10.23
C GLY A 170 6.44 -22.33 9.59
N GLU A 171 5.38 -21.68 10.08
CA GLU A 171 4.02 -21.81 9.53
C GLU A 171 3.83 -20.94 8.28
N TYR A 172 4.53 -19.81 8.19
CA TYR A 172 4.39 -18.90 7.06
C TYR A 172 5.14 -19.41 5.82
N ARG A 173 4.43 -19.49 4.70
CA ARG A 173 4.94 -19.97 3.42
C ARG A 173 4.87 -18.85 2.40
N GLU A 174 5.98 -18.63 1.72
CA GLU A 174 6.04 -17.67 0.63
C GLU A 174 6.21 -18.37 -0.71
N TYR A 175 5.69 -17.73 -1.75
CA TYR A 175 5.72 -18.19 -3.12
C TYR A 175 6.64 -17.25 -3.90
N PHE A 176 7.52 -17.82 -4.72
CA PHE A 176 8.46 -17.06 -5.55
C PHE A 176 8.30 -17.47 -7.01
N GLY A 177 8.14 -16.48 -7.89
CA GLY A 177 8.12 -16.66 -9.33
C GLY A 177 9.46 -17.16 -9.85
N ILE A 178 9.42 -18.23 -10.64
CA ILE A 178 10.59 -18.79 -11.32
C ILE A 178 10.30 -18.90 -12.81
N ASP A 179 11.36 -18.89 -13.62
CA ASP A 179 11.22 -19.10 -15.06
C ASP A 179 11.14 -20.59 -15.41
N ILE A 180 10.99 -20.89 -16.70
CA ILE A 180 10.95 -22.26 -17.20
C ILE A 180 12.26 -23.02 -17.00
N ALA A 181 13.41 -22.36 -17.14
CA ALA A 181 14.72 -23.00 -17.01
C ALA A 181 14.96 -23.44 -15.57
N MET A 182 14.72 -22.54 -14.61
CA MET A 182 14.73 -22.80 -13.18
C MET A 182 13.74 -23.90 -12.81
N TYR A 183 12.51 -23.85 -13.32
CA TYR A 183 11.51 -24.91 -13.08
C TYR A 183 12.00 -26.28 -13.55
N THR A 184 12.58 -26.35 -14.76
CA THR A 184 13.16 -27.61 -15.27
C THR A 184 14.36 -28.06 -14.46
N THR A 185 15.27 -27.15 -14.09
CA THR A 185 16.44 -27.46 -13.26
C THR A 185 16.04 -27.93 -11.88
N PHE A 186 15.05 -27.30 -11.24
CA PHE A 186 14.61 -27.68 -9.90
C PHE A 186 13.93 -29.05 -9.86
N GLY A 187 13.27 -29.45 -10.95
CA GLY A 187 12.73 -30.80 -11.10
C GLY A 187 13.81 -31.88 -11.27
N ALA A 188 14.94 -31.54 -11.91
CA ALA A 188 16.05 -32.47 -12.16
C ALA A 188 17.10 -32.48 -11.03
N GLU A 189 17.35 -31.33 -10.40
CA GLU A 189 18.42 -31.08 -9.44
C GLU A 189 17.87 -30.45 -8.15
N PRO A 190 17.48 -31.27 -7.16
CA PRO A 190 16.91 -30.78 -5.90
C PRO A 190 17.82 -29.80 -5.13
N ASP A 191 19.14 -29.94 -5.24
CA ASP A 191 20.10 -29.04 -4.60
C ASP A 191 20.07 -27.62 -5.18
N ALA A 192 19.73 -27.46 -6.46
CA ALA A 192 19.53 -26.15 -7.06
C ALA A 192 18.32 -25.44 -6.41
N ALA A 193 17.22 -26.16 -6.21
CA ALA A 193 16.03 -25.64 -5.54
C ALA A 193 16.32 -25.28 -4.06
N ARG A 194 17.07 -26.12 -3.34
CA ARG A 194 17.48 -25.85 -1.95
C ARG A 194 18.33 -24.58 -1.83
N ARG A 195 19.32 -24.41 -2.71
CA ARG A 195 20.16 -23.20 -2.75
C ARG A 195 19.33 -21.96 -3.04
N PHE A 196 18.41 -22.01 -4.01
CA PHE A 196 17.54 -20.88 -4.31
C PHE A 196 16.59 -20.56 -3.15
N ALA A 197 15.99 -21.57 -2.51
CA ALA A 197 15.14 -21.39 -1.34
C ALA A 197 15.89 -20.76 -0.15
N ALA A 198 17.18 -21.08 0.04
CA ALA A 198 18.03 -20.43 1.03
C ALA A 198 18.25 -18.94 0.70
N GLN A 199 18.46 -18.59 -0.57
CA GLN A 199 18.57 -17.19 -1.01
C GLN A 199 17.25 -16.42 -0.81
N CYS A 200 16.11 -17.02 -1.10
CA CYS A 200 14.79 -16.45 -0.83
C CYS A 200 14.59 -16.15 0.66
N ARG A 201 14.90 -17.10 1.53
CA ARG A 201 14.83 -16.93 2.99
C ARG A 201 15.78 -15.85 3.52
N ALA A 202 16.89 -15.62 2.83
CA ALA A 202 17.82 -14.52 3.10
C ALA A 202 17.38 -13.16 2.52
N GLY A 203 16.19 -13.08 1.90
CA GLY A 203 15.63 -11.85 1.33
C GLY A 203 16.24 -11.40 0.00
N GLN A 204 17.02 -12.26 -0.66
CA GLN A 204 17.75 -11.89 -1.89
C GLN A 204 16.87 -11.81 -3.14
N HIS A 205 15.65 -12.36 -3.08
CA HIS A 205 14.72 -12.46 -4.21
C HIS A 205 13.35 -11.84 -3.90
N ALA A 206 13.32 -10.74 -3.13
CA ALA A 206 12.07 -10.03 -2.79
C ALA A 206 11.33 -9.52 -4.04
N ASP A 207 12.05 -9.24 -5.12
CA ASP A 207 11.53 -8.89 -6.44
C ASP A 207 10.72 -10.02 -7.10
N ARG A 208 10.88 -11.27 -6.62
CA ARG A 208 10.24 -12.46 -7.17
C ARG A 208 9.07 -12.99 -6.35
N TRP A 209 8.66 -12.29 -5.30
CA TRP A 209 7.53 -12.71 -4.47
C TRP A 209 6.25 -12.92 -5.32
N LEU A 210 5.35 -13.81 -4.91
CA LEU A 210 4.05 -14.05 -5.53
C LEU A 210 2.95 -14.00 -4.46
N PRO A 211 1.71 -13.57 -4.81
CA PRO A 211 0.59 -13.57 -3.88
C PRO A 211 0.34 -14.96 -3.28
N PRO A 212 -0.05 -15.07 -2.00
CA PRO A 212 -0.35 -16.36 -1.40
C PRO A 212 -1.60 -17.01 -2.03
N ALA A 213 -1.78 -18.31 -1.80
CA ALA A 213 -2.99 -19.00 -2.22
C ALA A 213 -4.25 -18.36 -1.62
N GLY A 214 -5.33 -18.29 -2.39
CA GLY A 214 -6.60 -17.67 -1.96
C GLY A 214 -6.64 -16.15 -2.08
N PHE A 215 -5.55 -15.50 -2.47
CA PHE A 215 -5.57 -14.07 -2.80
C PHE A 215 -6.47 -13.82 -4.02
N PRO A 216 -7.20 -12.69 -4.10
CA PRO A 216 -8.01 -12.37 -5.27
C PRO A 216 -7.19 -12.39 -6.56
N GLY A 217 -7.78 -12.96 -7.60
CA GLY A 217 -7.20 -13.03 -8.93
C GLY A 217 -7.12 -11.65 -9.57
N LEU A 218 -6.22 -11.52 -10.53
CA LEU A 218 -5.88 -10.23 -11.10
C LEU A 218 -6.71 -9.96 -12.34
N THR A 219 -7.13 -8.71 -12.48
CA THR A 219 -7.79 -8.24 -13.69
C THR A 219 -6.74 -7.73 -14.68
N PRO A 220 -6.67 -8.25 -15.92
CA PRO A 220 -5.76 -7.73 -16.94
C PRO A 220 -5.99 -6.24 -17.22
N ILE A 221 -4.93 -5.52 -17.54
CA ILE A 221 -5.04 -4.11 -17.93
C ILE A 221 -5.66 -4.04 -19.34
N PRO A 222 -6.77 -3.30 -19.51
CA PRO A 222 -7.40 -3.17 -20.82
C PRO A 222 -6.57 -2.26 -21.72
N ARG A 223 -6.73 -2.39 -23.05
CA ARG A 223 -5.96 -1.63 -24.06
C ARG A 223 -6.18 -0.12 -23.99
N ASP A 224 -7.29 0.34 -23.43
CA ASP A 224 -7.64 1.75 -23.21
C ASP A 224 -7.36 2.20 -21.77
N GLY A 225 -6.54 1.44 -21.03
CA GLY A 225 -6.19 1.73 -19.65
C GLY A 225 -5.52 3.10 -19.49
N THR A 226 -6.04 3.92 -18.59
CA THR A 226 -5.50 5.23 -18.22
C THR A 226 -5.26 5.33 -16.72
N ARG A 227 -4.56 6.39 -16.28
CA ARG A 227 -4.17 6.61 -14.88
C ARG A 227 -3.41 5.42 -14.30
N LEU A 228 -2.46 4.89 -15.08
CA LEU A 228 -1.70 3.69 -14.75
C LEU A 228 -0.39 3.99 -14.01
N ALA A 229 0.10 5.23 -14.10
CA ALA A 229 1.42 5.58 -13.61
C ALA A 229 1.59 5.25 -12.12
N ARG A 230 2.77 4.71 -11.79
CA ARG A 230 3.22 4.33 -10.42
C ARG A 230 2.48 3.15 -9.79
N LYS A 231 1.50 2.55 -10.46
CA LYS A 231 0.81 1.35 -9.96
C LYS A 231 1.75 0.14 -9.96
N LEU A 232 1.74 -0.60 -8.86
CA LEU A 232 2.35 -1.93 -8.79
C LEU A 232 1.38 -2.92 -9.43
N VAL A 233 1.88 -3.69 -10.38
CA VAL A 233 1.08 -4.67 -11.13
C VAL A 233 1.85 -5.98 -11.24
N THR A 234 1.11 -7.06 -11.45
CA THR A 234 1.71 -8.38 -11.62
C THR A 234 1.80 -8.71 -13.09
N VAL A 235 2.94 -9.23 -13.53
CA VAL A 235 3.11 -9.84 -14.84
C VAL A 235 2.38 -11.18 -14.84
N LEU A 236 1.39 -11.34 -15.71
CA LEU A 236 0.48 -12.50 -15.78
C LEU A 236 1.05 -13.68 -16.58
N THR A 237 2.29 -13.58 -17.05
CA THR A 237 2.97 -14.60 -17.85
C THR A 237 4.44 -14.68 -17.46
N ASP A 238 5.05 -15.84 -17.65
CA ASP A 238 6.48 -16.04 -17.47
C ASP A 238 7.32 -15.61 -18.71
N ARG A 239 6.64 -15.33 -19.83
CA ARG A 239 7.24 -14.86 -21.09
C ARG A 239 6.54 -13.61 -21.59
N PRO A 240 6.77 -12.45 -20.94
CA PRO A 240 6.16 -11.21 -21.40
C PRO A 240 6.62 -10.90 -22.83
N THR A 241 5.66 -10.51 -23.66
CA THR A 241 5.90 -9.93 -24.99
C THR A 241 5.40 -8.49 -25.03
N THR A 242 5.85 -7.74 -26.04
CA THR A 242 5.17 -6.53 -26.50
C THR A 242 3.85 -6.89 -27.18
N ALA A 243 3.02 -5.90 -27.47
CA ALA A 243 1.71 -6.07 -28.10
C ALA A 243 1.81 -6.65 -29.52
N ASP A 244 2.94 -6.41 -30.20
CA ASP A 244 3.29 -7.00 -31.49
C ASP A 244 3.81 -8.45 -31.38
N GLY A 245 3.90 -8.98 -30.16
CA GLY A 245 4.36 -10.36 -29.88
C GLY A 245 5.89 -10.51 -29.79
N ALA A 246 6.66 -9.42 -29.81
CA ALA A 246 8.10 -9.50 -29.65
C ALA A 246 8.47 -9.83 -28.19
N PRO A 247 9.44 -10.72 -27.94
CA PRO A 247 9.86 -11.05 -26.58
C PRO A 247 10.44 -9.82 -25.88
N VAL A 248 10.08 -9.65 -24.61
CA VAL A 248 10.55 -8.53 -23.81
C VAL A 248 11.94 -8.82 -23.24
N GLY A 249 12.91 -7.96 -23.57
CA GLY A 249 14.24 -7.95 -22.95
C GLY A 249 14.31 -7.07 -21.70
N GLY A 250 15.36 -7.23 -20.89
CA GLY A 250 15.66 -6.34 -19.76
C GLY A 250 14.91 -6.64 -18.45
N LEU A 251 13.90 -7.51 -18.48
CA LEU A 251 13.28 -8.04 -17.25
C LEU A 251 13.93 -9.37 -16.86
N PRO A 252 14.39 -9.52 -15.61
CA PRO A 252 14.84 -10.81 -15.11
C PRO A 252 13.76 -11.88 -15.33
N PRO A 253 14.11 -13.05 -15.88
CA PRO A 253 13.18 -14.15 -16.02
C PRO A 253 12.50 -14.51 -14.70
N GLY A 254 11.20 -14.82 -14.75
CA GLY A 254 10.42 -15.15 -13.55
C GLY A 254 9.95 -13.94 -12.73
N THR A 255 10.24 -12.70 -13.16
CA THR A 255 9.74 -11.45 -12.53
C THR A 255 8.21 -11.45 -12.50
N PRO A 256 7.59 -11.41 -11.32
CA PRO A 256 6.14 -11.34 -11.16
C PRO A 256 5.64 -9.93 -10.95
N PHE A 257 6.41 -9.02 -10.36
CA PHE A 257 5.93 -7.68 -10.01
C PHE A 257 6.74 -6.59 -10.70
N VAL A 258 6.03 -5.61 -11.26
CA VAL A 258 6.62 -4.44 -11.91
C VAL A 258 5.81 -3.21 -11.55
N ARG A 259 6.44 -2.04 -11.62
CA ARG A 259 5.78 -0.74 -11.45
C ARG A 259 5.59 -0.08 -12.81
N ILE A 260 4.37 0.33 -13.11
CA ILE A 260 4.06 1.07 -14.33
C ILE A 260 4.68 2.48 -14.27
N VAL A 261 5.29 2.90 -15.36
CA VAL A 261 5.89 4.23 -15.54
C VAL A 261 4.96 5.13 -16.34
N ASP A 262 4.31 4.60 -17.37
CA ASP A 262 3.41 5.36 -18.24
C ASP A 262 2.06 5.64 -17.58
N ASP A 263 1.42 6.77 -17.91
CA ASP A 263 0.09 7.07 -17.38
C ASP A 263 -1.05 6.36 -18.13
N ALA A 264 -0.79 5.89 -19.35
CA ALA A 264 -1.76 5.16 -20.17
C ALA A 264 -1.07 4.08 -20.99
N VAL A 265 -1.86 3.14 -21.51
CA VAL A 265 -1.43 2.21 -22.56
C VAL A 265 -1.17 3.01 -23.84
N ASP A 266 -0.05 2.75 -24.51
CA ASP A 266 0.29 3.42 -25.76
C ASP A 266 -0.53 2.92 -26.95
N GLU A 267 -0.39 3.57 -28.10
CA GLU A 267 -1.15 3.24 -29.32
C GLU A 267 -0.94 1.80 -29.82
N ARG A 268 0.18 1.17 -29.45
CA ARG A 268 0.48 -0.22 -29.81
C ARG A 268 -0.18 -1.21 -28.85
N GLY A 269 -0.60 -0.77 -27.67
CA GLY A 269 -1.12 -1.63 -26.62
C GLY A 269 -0.07 -2.01 -25.58
N ASP A 270 1.07 -1.33 -25.55
CA ASP A 270 2.17 -1.54 -24.62
C ASP A 270 2.13 -0.54 -23.45
N VAL A 271 2.75 -0.95 -22.35
CA VAL A 271 2.94 -0.13 -21.15
C VAL A 271 4.41 -0.23 -20.71
N GLY A 272 5.03 0.92 -20.47
CA GLY A 272 6.35 1.03 -19.88
C GLY A 272 6.32 0.67 -18.39
N VAL A 273 7.19 -0.25 -17.99
CA VAL A 273 7.31 -0.74 -16.61
C VAL A 273 8.77 -0.81 -16.15
N ARG A 274 8.97 -0.91 -14.84
CA ARG A 274 10.29 -1.12 -14.21
C ARG A 274 10.18 -2.01 -12.97
N LEU A 275 11.29 -2.60 -12.54
CA LEU A 275 11.34 -3.32 -11.26
C LEU A 275 11.06 -2.36 -10.09
N PRO A 276 10.29 -2.78 -9.07
CA PRO A 276 10.05 -1.98 -7.87
C PRO A 276 11.37 -1.55 -7.21
N GLY A 277 11.47 -0.28 -6.79
CA GLY A 277 12.65 0.24 -6.10
C GLY A 277 13.90 0.47 -6.98
N THR A 278 13.86 0.16 -8.27
CA THR A 278 14.99 0.36 -9.18
C THR A 278 14.85 1.63 -10.02
N THR A 279 15.99 2.23 -10.39
CA THR A 279 16.09 3.27 -11.45
C THR A 279 16.50 2.66 -12.78
N GLY A 280 16.19 1.38 -13.00
CA GLY A 280 16.57 0.63 -14.18
C GLY A 280 15.90 1.11 -15.46
N GLU A 281 16.25 0.46 -16.56
CA GLU A 281 15.68 0.73 -17.88
C GLU A 281 14.17 0.51 -17.88
N VAL A 282 13.45 1.36 -18.61
CA VAL A 282 12.01 1.22 -18.81
C VAL A 282 11.77 0.16 -19.87
N VAL A 283 11.09 -0.90 -19.48
CA VAL A 283 10.79 -2.05 -20.33
C VAL A 283 9.34 -1.96 -20.81
N ARG A 284 9.09 -2.21 -22.10
CA ARG A 284 7.75 -2.18 -22.70
C ARG A 284 7.13 -3.57 -22.68
N ILE A 285 5.92 -3.71 -22.16
CA ILE A 285 5.17 -4.98 -22.11
C ILE A 285 3.74 -4.74 -22.60
N ALA A 286 3.17 -5.71 -23.30
CA ALA A 286 1.76 -5.68 -23.67
C ALA A 286 0.86 -5.55 -22.43
N ALA A 287 -0.09 -4.61 -22.45
CA ALA A 287 -0.94 -4.32 -21.30
C ALA A 287 -1.71 -5.55 -20.78
N HIS A 288 -2.15 -6.44 -21.68
CA HIS A 288 -2.89 -7.66 -21.33
C HIS A 288 -2.04 -8.71 -20.62
N HIS A 289 -0.71 -8.59 -20.64
CA HIS A 289 0.21 -9.39 -19.83
C HIS A 289 0.42 -8.84 -18.42
N LEU A 290 -0.24 -7.73 -18.06
CA LEU A 290 -0.18 -7.12 -16.75
C LEU A 290 -1.55 -7.19 -16.08
N GLY A 291 -1.58 -7.48 -14.79
CA GLY A 291 -2.79 -7.56 -14.00
C GLY A 291 -2.74 -6.69 -12.75
N ARG A 292 -3.88 -6.09 -12.43
CA ARG A 292 -4.11 -5.34 -11.20
C ARG A 292 -4.99 -6.15 -10.24
N GLY A 293 -4.64 -6.11 -8.96
CA GLY A 293 -5.46 -6.59 -7.84
C GLY A 293 -6.18 -5.43 -7.17
#